data_AF-A0A5K4EQ43-F1
#
_entry.id   AF-A0A5K4EQ43-F1
#
_cell.length_a   1.000
_cell.length_b   1.000
_cell.length_c   1.000
_cell.angle_alpha   90.00
_cell.angle_beta   90.00
_cell.angle_gamma   90.00
#
_symmetry.space_group_name_H-M   'P 1'
#
loop_
_entity.id
_entity.type
_entity.pdbx_description
1 polymer ?
#
loop_
_entity_poly.entity_id
_entity_poly.type
_entity_poly.pdbx_seq_one_letter_code
_entity_poly.pdbx_strand_id
1 'polypeptide(L)'
;MMIKHLDAISPETAPHRFYVAFRYVHPLVESCVNEIERDGVERVVAFSQYPQYSCTTSGSSLNTVVRHYESEEKNFNGVESIELPSVQNNRPGPIWSFIDRWPVFPPLINSFASKIRDELQSIEDETERANTVLIFSAHSIPLSVVNRGDPYPQEVGATVHAIMKQLNFSWPYRLTWQSKVGPAAWLGPSTEDTLYGLSRLGYRHALLIPVAFTLDHIETLYEMDIEYCSEVAAKAGMVSVRRSQSLNGDPAFGQGLAELVLDHLRRGDPCSKQFMLRCPMCTNPSCERTRKFIMAQKEQVRDWTTLHLSNSECVR
;
A
#
# COMPACT_ATOMS: atom_id res chain seq x y z
N MET A 1 12.36 9.46 -10.22
CA MET A 1 13.57 9.11 -9.46
C MET A 1 13.72 7.60 -9.36
N MET A 2 12.67 6.86 -8.96
CA MET A 2 12.65 5.39 -8.90
C MET A 2 13.11 4.69 -10.20
N ILE A 3 12.50 4.95 -11.36
CA ILE A 3 12.89 4.30 -12.63
C ILE A 3 14.35 4.55 -13.01
N LYS A 4 14.81 5.79 -12.92
CA LYS A 4 16.24 6.13 -13.18
C LYS A 4 17.18 5.36 -12.25
N HIS A 5 16.77 5.14 -11.00
CA HIS A 5 17.54 4.34 -10.06
C HIS A 5 17.50 2.86 -10.44
N LEU A 6 16.32 2.32 -10.77
CA LEU A 6 16.14 0.94 -11.22
C LEU A 6 16.95 0.62 -12.49
N ASP A 7 16.95 1.52 -13.48
CA ASP A 7 17.79 1.42 -14.68
C ASP A 7 19.30 1.38 -14.34
N ALA A 8 19.71 2.09 -13.29
CA ALA A 8 21.11 2.12 -12.86
C ALA A 8 21.53 0.88 -12.07
N ILE A 9 20.63 0.32 -11.25
CA ILE A 9 20.92 -0.87 -10.41
C ILE A 9 20.57 -2.21 -11.08
N SER A 10 19.84 -2.17 -12.20
CA SER A 10 19.43 -3.34 -12.98
C SER A 10 19.51 -3.05 -14.50
N PRO A 11 20.69 -2.68 -15.02
CA PRO A 11 20.87 -2.39 -16.45
C PRO A 11 20.46 -3.56 -17.36
N GLU A 12 20.55 -4.80 -16.88
CA GLU A 12 20.17 -6.02 -17.58
C GLU A 12 18.67 -6.11 -17.90
N THR A 13 17.81 -5.42 -17.16
CA THR A 13 16.35 -5.40 -17.36
C THR A 13 15.84 -4.03 -17.80
N ALA A 14 16.76 -3.10 -18.08
CA ALA A 14 16.45 -1.78 -18.61
C ALA A 14 16.14 -1.84 -20.14
N PRO A 15 15.38 -0.88 -20.69
CA PRO A 15 14.80 0.28 -20.02
C PRO A 15 13.54 -0.07 -19.23
N HIS A 16 13.45 0.41 -17.99
CA HIS A 16 12.24 0.29 -17.19
C HIS A 16 11.28 1.46 -17.49
N ARG A 17 9.98 1.19 -17.36
CA ARG A 17 8.92 2.20 -17.46
C ARG A 17 7.92 1.99 -16.34
N PHE A 18 7.39 3.09 -15.79
CA PHE A 18 6.28 3.04 -14.86
C PHE A 18 4.98 3.37 -15.59
N TYR A 19 3.90 2.73 -15.15
CA TYR A 19 2.55 3.03 -15.58
C TYR A 19 1.70 3.27 -14.33
N VAL A 20 0.85 4.29 -14.37
CA VAL A 20 -0.09 4.58 -13.28
C VAL A 20 -1.40 3.89 -13.61
N ALA A 21 -1.95 3.17 -12.63
CA ALA A 21 -3.18 2.41 -12.77
C ALA A 21 -4.06 2.64 -11.54
N PHE A 22 -4.97 3.60 -11.63
CA PHE A 22 -5.93 3.88 -10.57
C PHE A 22 -7.18 3.02 -10.73
N ARG A 23 -7.78 2.66 -9.59
CA ARG A 23 -8.95 1.79 -9.59
C ARG A 23 -10.24 2.51 -9.98
N TYR A 24 -10.34 3.80 -9.68
CA TYR A 24 -11.61 4.56 -9.75
C TYR A 24 -11.50 5.91 -10.47
N VAL A 25 -10.30 6.32 -10.89
CA VAL A 25 -10.05 7.57 -11.61
C VAL A 25 -9.09 7.31 -12.76
N HIS A 26 -9.00 8.22 -13.72
CA HIS A 26 -8.04 8.10 -14.82
C HIS A 26 -6.59 8.38 -14.36
N PRO A 27 -5.58 7.68 -14.91
CA PRO A 27 -5.69 6.53 -15.82
C PRO A 27 -6.18 5.26 -15.11
N LEU A 28 -7.21 4.60 -15.66
CA LEU A 28 -7.79 3.37 -15.11
C LEU A 28 -6.86 2.16 -15.32
N VAL A 29 -7.03 1.11 -14.49
CA VAL A 29 -6.29 -0.16 -14.60
C VAL A 29 -6.41 -0.75 -16.01
N GLU A 30 -7.61 -0.77 -16.57
CA GLU A 30 -7.93 -1.30 -17.89
C GLU A 30 -7.20 -0.53 -19.01
N SER A 31 -7.21 0.80 -18.94
CA SER A 31 -6.49 1.66 -19.89
C SER A 31 -4.98 1.44 -19.81
N CYS A 32 -4.45 1.26 -18.59
CA CYS A 32 -3.05 0.97 -18.34
C CYS A 32 -2.63 -0.39 -18.91
N VAL A 33 -3.44 -1.45 -18.71
CA VAL A 33 -3.16 -2.77 -19.31
C VAL A 33 -3.11 -2.68 -20.84
N ASN A 34 -4.02 -1.92 -21.46
CA ASN A 34 -3.99 -1.70 -22.91
C ASN A 34 -2.75 -0.95 -23.38
N GLU A 35 -2.25 0.01 -22.58
CA GLU A 35 -1.01 0.74 -22.89
C GLU A 35 0.22 -0.18 -22.79
N ILE A 36 0.31 -0.99 -21.72
CA ILE A 36 1.37 -1.99 -21.53
C ILE A 36 1.41 -2.98 -22.71
N GLU A 37 0.25 -3.47 -23.12
CA GLU A 37 0.13 -4.32 -24.30
C GLU A 37 0.61 -3.57 -25.54
N ARG A 38 0.08 -2.37 -25.83
CA ARG A 38 0.45 -1.59 -27.01
C ARG A 38 1.97 -1.36 -27.10
N ASP A 39 2.60 -1.06 -25.97
CA ASP A 39 4.04 -0.83 -25.86
C ASP A 39 4.89 -2.11 -26.03
N GLY A 40 4.26 -3.30 -26.00
CA GLY A 40 4.95 -4.57 -26.19
C GLY A 40 5.86 -4.93 -25.02
N VAL A 41 5.47 -4.56 -23.80
CA VAL A 41 6.27 -4.82 -22.59
C VAL A 41 6.43 -6.32 -22.39
N GLU A 42 7.67 -6.80 -22.28
CA GLU A 42 7.96 -8.23 -22.06
C GLU A 42 7.63 -8.67 -20.63
N ARG A 43 8.00 -7.85 -19.64
CA ARG A 43 7.91 -8.19 -18.21
C ARG A 43 7.17 -7.11 -17.44
N VAL A 44 6.12 -7.51 -16.72
CA VAL A 44 5.27 -6.60 -15.95
C VAL A 44 5.23 -6.98 -14.47
N VAL A 45 5.52 -6.00 -13.62
CA VAL A 45 5.34 -6.09 -12.17
C VAL A 45 4.15 -5.24 -11.77
N ALA A 46 3.02 -5.87 -11.44
CA ALA A 46 1.89 -5.15 -10.82
C ALA A 46 2.25 -4.85 -9.37
N PHE A 47 2.71 -3.63 -9.13
CA PHE A 47 3.22 -3.19 -7.84
C PHE A 47 2.16 -2.39 -7.09
N SER A 48 1.50 -3.05 -6.13
CA SER A 48 0.53 -2.36 -5.27
C SER A 48 1.20 -1.24 -4.49
N GLN A 49 0.64 -0.04 -4.54
CA GLN A 49 1.11 1.10 -3.74
C GLN A 49 0.62 1.05 -2.28
N TYR A 50 -0.18 0.04 -1.92
CA TYR A 50 -0.58 -0.24 -0.54
C TYR A 50 0.43 -1.20 0.10
N PRO A 51 1.17 -0.79 1.15
CA PRO A 51 2.09 -1.69 1.84
C PRO A 51 1.36 -2.87 2.49
N GLN A 52 0.20 -2.61 3.07
CA GLN A 52 -0.64 -3.61 3.72
C GLN A 52 -1.74 -4.08 2.76
N TYR A 53 -1.81 -5.38 2.50
CA TYR A 53 -2.81 -5.95 1.61
C TYR A 53 -4.20 -5.93 2.24
N SER A 54 -5.18 -5.43 1.50
CA SER A 54 -6.60 -5.74 1.71
C SER A 54 -7.23 -6.27 0.43
N CYS A 55 -8.24 -7.15 0.57
CA CYS A 55 -9.06 -7.58 -0.56
C CYS A 55 -9.86 -6.43 -1.18
N THR A 56 -10.10 -5.34 -0.44
CA THR A 56 -10.83 -4.17 -0.92
C THR A 56 -9.95 -3.17 -1.66
N THR A 57 -8.62 -3.24 -1.51
CA THR A 57 -7.63 -2.34 -2.15
C THR A 57 -6.76 -3.08 -3.16
N SER A 58 -5.61 -3.64 -2.74
CA SER A 58 -4.70 -4.44 -3.57
C SER A 58 -5.46 -5.55 -4.30
N GLY A 59 -6.31 -6.29 -3.58
CA GLY A 59 -7.10 -7.37 -4.18
C GLY A 59 -8.08 -6.90 -5.24
N SER A 60 -8.73 -5.74 -5.05
CA SER A 60 -9.63 -5.15 -6.04
C SER A 60 -8.88 -4.78 -7.32
N SER A 61 -7.72 -4.13 -7.18
CA SER A 61 -6.90 -3.70 -8.32
C SER A 61 -6.33 -4.88 -9.11
N LEU A 62 -5.80 -5.89 -8.43
CA LEU A 62 -5.26 -7.09 -9.07
C LEU A 62 -6.36 -7.93 -9.74
N ASN A 63 -7.54 -8.02 -9.14
CA ASN A 63 -8.69 -8.67 -9.77
C ASN A 63 -9.14 -7.94 -11.05
N THR A 64 -9.03 -6.62 -11.10
CA THR A 64 -9.38 -5.84 -12.29
C THR A 64 -8.44 -6.14 -13.45
N VAL A 65 -7.13 -6.30 -13.22
CA VAL A 65 -6.19 -6.73 -14.27
C VAL A 65 -6.67 -8.02 -14.95
N VAL A 66 -7.01 -9.03 -14.16
CA VAL A 66 -7.43 -10.34 -14.68
C VAL A 66 -8.82 -10.29 -15.31
N ARG A 67 -9.75 -9.54 -14.70
CA ARG A 67 -11.07 -9.32 -15.29
C ARG A 67 -10.96 -8.65 -16.67
N HIS A 68 -10.03 -7.72 -16.86
CA HIS A 68 -9.84 -7.04 -18.15
C HIS A 68 -9.40 -7.99 -19.27
N TYR A 69 -8.52 -8.95 -18.98
CA TYR A 69 -8.13 -10.00 -19.94
C TYR A 69 -9.25 -11.02 -20.22
N GLU A 70 -10.07 -11.32 -19.22
CA GLU A 70 -11.12 -12.36 -19.33
C GLU A 70 -12.48 -11.81 -19.80
N SER A 71 -12.68 -10.50 -19.82
CA SER A 71 -13.98 -9.91 -20.12
C SER A 71 -14.25 -9.92 -21.62
N GLU A 72 -15.50 -10.20 -21.99
CA GLU A 72 -16.03 -9.93 -23.33
C GLU A 72 -16.75 -8.56 -23.40
N GLU A 73 -16.93 -7.91 -22.24
CA GLU A 73 -17.64 -6.65 -22.10
C GLU A 73 -16.66 -5.48 -22.25
N LYS A 74 -16.96 -4.55 -23.16
CA LYS A 74 -16.18 -3.31 -23.32
C LYS A 74 -16.55 -2.23 -22.31
N ASN A 75 -17.65 -2.39 -21.59
CA ASN A 75 -18.14 -1.36 -20.67
C ASN A 75 -17.59 -1.61 -19.27
N PHE A 76 -16.70 -0.73 -18.82
CA PHE A 76 -16.11 -0.80 -17.49
C PHE A 76 -16.64 0.33 -16.62
N ASN A 77 -17.10 -0.02 -15.41
CA ASN A 77 -17.76 0.89 -14.46
C ASN A 77 -19.09 1.52 -14.92
N GLY A 78 -19.70 1.01 -16.00
CA GLY A 78 -21.05 1.40 -16.44
C GLY A 78 -21.18 2.77 -17.13
N VAL A 79 -20.06 3.47 -17.34
CA VAL A 79 -20.05 4.82 -17.92
C VAL A 79 -19.11 4.94 -19.13
N GLU A 80 -18.01 4.18 -19.16
CA GLU A 80 -17.02 4.27 -20.23
C GLU A 80 -16.80 2.92 -20.92
N SER A 81 -16.71 2.97 -22.25
CA SER A 81 -16.29 1.83 -23.06
C SER A 81 -14.76 1.85 -23.22
N ILE A 82 -14.09 0.84 -22.67
CA ILE A 82 -12.65 0.61 -22.83
C ILE A 82 -12.48 -0.63 -23.71
N GLU A 83 -11.66 -0.52 -24.75
CA GLU A 83 -11.37 -1.67 -25.61
C GLU A 83 -10.69 -2.78 -24.80
N LEU A 84 -10.96 -4.03 -25.17
CA LEU A 84 -10.26 -5.17 -24.58
C LEU A 84 -8.79 -5.16 -25.00
N PRO A 85 -7.89 -5.77 -24.20
CA PRO A 85 -6.48 -5.79 -24.53
C PRO A 85 -6.29 -6.54 -25.85
N SER A 86 -5.64 -5.88 -26.80
CA SER A 86 -5.35 -6.49 -28.11
C SER A 86 -4.16 -7.43 -27.98
N VAL A 87 -4.45 -8.72 -27.77
CA VAL A 87 -3.44 -9.77 -27.93
C VAL A 87 -3.09 -9.81 -29.41
N GLN A 88 -2.01 -9.13 -29.81
CA GLN A 88 -1.55 -9.15 -31.19
C GLN A 88 -1.20 -10.60 -31.53
N ASN A 89 -1.89 -11.20 -32.51
CA ASN A 89 -1.86 -12.63 -32.87
C ASN A 89 -0.47 -13.22 -33.17
N ASN A 90 0.61 -12.43 -33.13
CA ASN A 90 1.98 -12.83 -33.44
C ASN A 90 3.02 -12.57 -32.33
N ARG A 91 2.63 -12.09 -31.14
CA ARG A 91 3.55 -11.96 -30.00
C ARG A 91 2.97 -12.58 -28.72
N PRO A 92 3.79 -13.28 -27.90
CA PRO A 92 3.36 -13.65 -26.56
C PRO A 92 3.08 -12.37 -25.75
N GLY A 93 2.01 -12.40 -24.95
CA GLY A 93 1.66 -11.28 -24.07
C GLY A 93 2.70 -11.09 -22.95
N PRO A 94 2.61 -9.98 -22.19
CA PRO A 94 3.50 -9.67 -21.07
C PRO A 94 3.51 -10.77 -20.00
N ILE A 95 4.68 -11.03 -19.45
CA ILE A 95 4.87 -11.94 -18.31
C ILE A 95 4.56 -11.18 -17.01
N TRP A 96 3.47 -11.53 -16.34
CA TRP A 96 2.99 -10.84 -15.14
C TRP A 96 3.54 -11.43 -13.83
N SER A 97 3.80 -10.55 -12.87
CA SER A 97 4.04 -10.89 -11.47
C SER A 97 3.55 -9.79 -10.55
N PHE A 98 3.26 -10.07 -9.29
CA PHE A 98 2.70 -9.11 -8.35
C PHE A 98 3.64 -8.86 -7.17
N ILE A 99 3.89 -7.59 -6.87
CA ILE A 99 4.28 -7.15 -5.53
C ILE A 99 2.98 -6.75 -4.84
N ASP A 100 2.32 -7.72 -4.22
CA ASP A 100 0.98 -7.55 -3.67
C ASP A 100 0.95 -6.91 -2.27
N ARG A 101 2.07 -6.99 -1.54
CA ARG A 101 2.23 -6.48 -0.17
C ARG A 101 3.68 -6.29 0.22
N TRP A 102 3.94 -5.39 1.17
CA TRP A 102 5.27 -5.02 1.67
C TRP A 102 5.19 -4.28 3.03
N PRO A 103 4.45 -4.80 4.03
CA PRO A 103 4.08 -4.07 5.24
C PRO A 103 5.25 -3.77 6.20
N VAL A 104 6.33 -4.56 6.12
CA VAL A 104 7.51 -4.43 7.00
C VAL A 104 8.79 -4.17 6.20
N PHE A 105 8.65 -3.59 5.01
CA PHE A 105 9.78 -3.25 4.15
C PHE A 105 10.70 -2.22 4.83
N PRO A 106 12.03 -2.46 4.99
CA PRO A 106 12.85 -1.60 5.83
C PRO A 106 12.85 -0.11 5.45
N PRO A 107 12.97 0.29 4.17
CA PRO A 107 12.83 1.69 3.78
C PRO A 107 11.48 2.32 4.15
N LEU A 108 10.37 1.56 4.12
CA LEU A 108 9.07 2.03 4.61
C LEU A 108 9.13 2.36 6.11
N ILE A 109 9.63 1.42 6.92
CA ILE A 109 9.71 1.56 8.38
C ILE A 109 10.67 2.71 8.74
N ASN A 110 11.83 2.77 8.08
CA ASN A 110 12.83 3.82 8.26
C ASN A 110 12.26 5.21 7.97
N SER A 111 11.51 5.34 6.87
CA SER A 111 10.92 6.61 6.47
C SER A 111 9.87 7.07 7.49
N PHE A 112 8.95 6.18 7.90
CA PHE A 112 7.99 6.50 8.96
C PHE A 112 8.67 6.88 10.28
N ALA A 113 9.67 6.11 10.71
CA ALA A 113 10.39 6.39 11.94
C ALA A 113 11.13 7.74 11.86
N SER A 114 11.68 8.11 10.70
CA SER A 114 12.27 9.44 10.48
C SER A 114 11.22 10.53 10.61
N LYS A 115 10.11 10.45 9.87
CA LYS A 115 9.05 11.46 9.90
C LYS A 115 8.44 11.66 11.29
N ILE A 116 8.30 10.57 12.06
CA ILE A 116 7.84 10.64 13.44
C ILE A 116 8.87 11.34 14.33
N ARG A 117 10.16 11.02 14.20
CA ARG A 117 11.21 11.69 14.98
C ARG A 117 11.30 13.17 14.65
N ASP A 118 11.27 13.52 13.36
CA ASP A 118 11.34 14.91 12.90
C ASP A 118 10.17 15.73 13.49
N GLU A 119 8.95 15.19 13.44
CA GLU A 119 7.78 15.86 13.99
C GLU A 119 7.85 15.99 15.52
N LEU A 120 8.29 14.95 16.23
CA LEU A 120 8.49 15.01 17.69
C LEU A 120 9.61 15.99 18.08
N GLN A 121 10.70 16.06 17.32
CA GLN A 121 11.82 16.98 17.58
C GLN A 121 11.43 18.45 17.36
N SER A 122 10.44 18.72 16.51
CA SER A 122 9.91 20.08 16.34
C SER A 122 9.05 20.56 17.52
N ILE A 123 8.75 19.71 18.50
CA ILE A 123 8.14 20.12 19.78
C ILE A 123 9.27 20.63 20.70
N GLU A 124 9.28 21.94 20.94
CA GLU A 124 10.31 22.62 21.75
C GLU A 124 10.25 22.24 23.24
N ASP A 125 9.03 22.11 23.79
CA ASP A 125 8.85 21.73 25.19
C ASP A 125 9.12 20.22 25.38
N GLU A 126 10.15 19.90 26.18
CA GLU A 126 10.57 18.53 26.42
C GLU A 126 9.52 17.69 27.16
N THR A 127 8.74 18.32 28.03
CA THR A 127 7.68 17.66 28.81
C THR A 127 6.50 17.31 27.90
N GLU A 128 6.10 18.22 27.02
CA GLU A 128 5.06 17.95 26.01
C GLU A 128 5.51 16.83 25.06
N ARG A 129 6.76 16.91 24.59
CA ARG A 129 7.35 15.90 23.70
C ARG A 129 7.41 14.53 24.35
N ALA A 130 7.80 14.43 25.61
CA ALA A 130 7.85 13.16 26.35
C ALA A 130 6.45 12.59 26.63
N ASN A 131 5.44 13.46 26.84
CA ASN A 131 4.07 13.06 27.13
C ASN A 131 3.19 12.86 25.88
N THR A 132 3.75 13.00 24.68
CA THR A 132 3.03 12.83 23.43
C THR A 132 2.67 11.37 23.18
N VAL A 133 1.38 11.09 22.92
CA VAL A 133 0.90 9.76 22.55
C VAL A 133 0.90 9.60 21.03
N LEU A 134 1.49 8.51 20.53
CA LEU A 134 1.50 8.20 19.10
C LEU A 134 0.23 7.46 18.69
N ILE A 135 -0.55 8.03 17.79
CA ILE A 135 -1.80 7.45 17.28
C ILE A 135 -1.58 7.09 15.82
N PHE A 136 -1.32 5.81 15.55
CA PHE A 136 -1.26 5.29 14.20
C PHE A 136 -2.68 5.16 13.66
N SER A 137 -3.04 6.00 12.70
CA SER A 137 -4.36 6.02 12.08
C SER A 137 -4.30 5.33 10.72
N ALA A 138 -5.16 4.34 10.55
CA ALA A 138 -5.36 3.61 9.31
C ALA A 138 -6.84 3.65 8.90
N HIS A 139 -7.17 3.58 7.61
CA HIS A 139 -8.57 3.50 7.19
C HIS A 139 -9.23 2.26 7.76
N SER A 140 -10.42 2.44 8.34
CA SER A 140 -11.19 1.31 8.85
C SER A 140 -11.71 0.46 7.70
N ILE A 141 -12.07 -0.79 8.01
CA ILE A 141 -12.80 -1.68 7.11
C ILE A 141 -14.03 -2.26 7.84
N PRO A 142 -15.12 -2.59 7.12
CA PRO A 142 -16.30 -3.18 7.75
C PRO A 142 -15.94 -4.48 8.48
N LEU A 143 -16.52 -4.72 9.65
CA LEU A 143 -16.28 -5.94 10.43
C LEU A 143 -16.65 -7.20 9.65
N SER A 144 -17.60 -7.12 8.71
CA SER A 144 -17.91 -8.24 7.80
C SER A 144 -16.71 -8.63 6.92
N VAL A 145 -15.90 -7.65 6.48
CA VAL A 145 -14.66 -7.89 5.72
C VAL A 145 -13.58 -8.46 6.63
N VAL A 146 -13.42 -7.90 7.84
CA VAL A 146 -12.48 -8.42 8.86
C VAL A 146 -12.79 -9.88 9.19
N ASN A 147 -14.04 -10.17 9.54
CA ASN A 147 -14.50 -11.50 9.96
C ASN A 147 -14.48 -12.51 8.81
N ARG A 148 -14.48 -12.06 7.54
CA ARG A 148 -14.24 -12.92 6.39
C ARG A 148 -12.80 -13.45 6.35
N GLY A 149 -11.88 -12.77 7.05
CA GLY A 149 -10.46 -13.06 7.17
C GLY A 149 -9.59 -12.23 6.23
N ASP A 150 -9.90 -10.94 6.11
CA ASP A 150 -9.02 -9.98 5.42
C ASP A 150 -7.71 -9.78 6.23
N PRO A 151 -6.52 -9.84 5.61
CA PRO A 151 -5.26 -9.78 6.33
C PRO A 151 -4.87 -8.35 6.76
N TYR A 152 -5.56 -7.32 6.25
CA TYR A 152 -5.21 -5.92 6.44
C TYR A 152 -4.97 -5.52 7.90
N PRO A 153 -5.84 -5.86 8.88
CA PRO A 153 -5.61 -5.44 10.26
C PRO A 153 -4.32 -6.01 10.86
N GLN A 154 -3.97 -7.25 10.49
CA GLN A 154 -2.76 -7.90 10.97
C GLN A 154 -1.51 -7.27 10.35
N GLU A 155 -1.55 -6.94 9.05
CA GLU A 155 -0.43 -6.32 8.36
C GLU A 155 -0.18 -4.86 8.82
N VAL A 156 -1.25 -4.10 9.08
CA VAL A 156 -1.15 -2.77 9.70
C VAL A 156 -0.54 -2.89 11.10
N GLY A 157 -1.02 -3.83 11.92
CA GLY A 157 -0.44 -4.10 13.24
C GLY A 157 1.06 -4.46 13.17
N ALA A 158 1.47 -5.24 12.17
CA ALA A 158 2.88 -5.58 11.95
C ALA A 158 3.71 -4.34 11.58
N THR A 159 3.19 -3.48 10.71
CA THR A 159 3.84 -2.21 10.31
C THR A 159 4.05 -1.32 11.54
N VAL A 160 2.99 -1.10 12.33
CA VAL A 160 3.03 -0.27 13.55
C VAL A 160 4.05 -0.82 14.54
N HIS A 161 4.06 -2.13 14.78
CA HIS A 161 5.00 -2.75 15.71
C HIS A 161 6.46 -2.60 15.22
N ALA A 162 6.71 -2.75 13.92
CA ALA A 162 8.04 -2.56 13.34
C ALA A 162 8.54 -1.12 13.50
N ILE A 163 7.68 -0.12 13.25
CA ILE A 163 7.99 1.30 13.46
C ILE A 163 8.33 1.56 14.92
N MET A 164 7.48 1.11 15.85
CA MET A 164 7.69 1.33 17.27
C MET A 164 8.95 0.65 17.81
N LYS A 165 9.30 -0.53 17.26
CA LYS A 165 10.58 -1.17 17.55
C LYS A 165 11.76 -0.32 17.11
N GLN A 166 11.69 0.34 15.96
CA GLN A 166 12.73 1.26 15.48
C GLN A 166 12.80 2.57 16.29
N LEU A 167 11.71 2.95 16.93
CA LEU A 167 11.66 4.07 17.89
C LEU A 167 12.01 3.63 19.33
N ASN A 168 12.51 2.41 19.52
CA ASN A 168 12.86 1.81 20.81
C ASN A 168 11.72 1.84 21.84
N PHE A 169 10.46 1.86 21.37
CA PHE A 169 9.27 2.00 22.22
C PHE A 169 9.33 3.20 23.18
N SER A 170 9.99 4.29 22.75
CA SER A 170 10.24 5.45 23.61
C SER A 170 8.98 6.27 23.93
N TRP A 171 7.89 6.07 23.18
CA TRP A 171 6.59 6.72 23.40
C TRP A 171 5.45 5.71 23.48
N PRO A 172 4.40 5.98 24.27
CA PRO A 172 3.19 5.18 24.25
C PRO A 172 2.46 5.34 22.92
N TYR A 173 1.84 4.26 22.44
CA TYR A 173 1.15 4.28 21.15
C TYR A 173 -0.15 3.49 21.12
N ARG A 174 -1.01 3.81 20.15
CA ARG A 174 -2.21 3.05 19.79
C ARG A 174 -2.36 2.98 18.27
N LEU A 175 -2.91 1.86 17.80
CA LEU A 175 -3.43 1.73 16.44
C LEU A 175 -4.93 1.97 16.48
N THR A 176 -5.40 2.92 15.69
CA THR A 176 -6.80 3.34 15.58
C THR A 176 -7.25 3.34 14.12
N TRP A 177 -8.56 3.44 13.91
CA TRP A 177 -9.15 3.33 12.59
C TRP A 177 -10.03 4.53 12.25
N GLN A 178 -9.80 5.15 11.11
CA GLN A 178 -10.48 6.36 10.64
C GLN A 178 -11.47 6.11 9.50
N SER A 179 -12.13 7.17 9.03
CA SER A 179 -12.98 7.19 7.83
C SER A 179 -14.10 6.12 7.81
N LYS A 180 -14.79 5.92 8.93
CA LYS A 180 -15.96 5.02 9.00
C LYS A 180 -17.14 5.64 8.27
N VAL A 181 -17.76 4.92 7.33
CA VAL A 181 -18.90 5.43 6.56
C VAL A 181 -20.12 4.53 6.64
N GLY A 182 -21.29 5.15 6.79
CA GLY A 182 -22.58 4.45 6.85
C GLY A 182 -22.84 3.70 8.17
N PRO A 183 -23.99 3.01 8.27
CA PRO A 183 -24.48 2.44 9.54
C PRO A 183 -23.89 1.08 9.90
N ALA A 184 -23.08 0.47 9.02
CA ALA A 184 -22.50 -0.84 9.25
C ALA A 184 -21.51 -0.81 10.43
N ALA A 185 -21.23 -1.98 11.03
CA ALA A 185 -20.20 -2.07 12.05
C ALA A 185 -18.80 -2.08 11.41
N TRP A 186 -17.91 -1.23 11.89
CA TRP A 186 -16.54 -1.04 11.39
C TRP A 186 -15.50 -1.42 12.44
N LEU A 187 -14.29 -1.75 11.98
CA LEU A 187 -13.16 -2.01 12.86
C LEU A 187 -12.84 -0.78 13.71
N GLY A 188 -12.63 -1.00 15.01
CA GLY A 188 -12.36 0.04 16.00
C GLY A 188 -11.10 -0.23 16.82
N PRO A 189 -10.71 0.70 17.72
CA PRO A 189 -11.42 1.95 18.06
C PRO A 189 -11.34 3.02 16.96
N SER A 190 -12.28 3.99 16.96
CA SER A 190 -12.22 5.16 16.07
C SER A 190 -11.03 6.05 16.41
N THR A 191 -10.39 6.70 15.44
CA THR A 191 -9.38 7.74 15.73
C THR A 191 -9.99 8.90 16.53
N GLU A 192 -11.19 9.35 16.17
CA GLU A 192 -11.94 10.37 16.92
C GLU A 192 -12.22 9.96 18.38
N ASP A 193 -12.88 8.81 18.58
CA ASP A 193 -13.20 8.30 19.93
C ASP A 193 -11.95 8.13 20.80
N THR A 194 -10.82 7.79 20.18
CA THR A 194 -9.55 7.64 20.87
C THR A 194 -9.03 8.98 21.38
N LEU A 195 -9.15 10.06 20.61
CA LEU A 195 -8.78 11.40 21.08
C LEU A 195 -9.62 11.85 22.27
N TYR A 196 -10.95 11.68 22.22
CA TYR A 196 -11.82 11.96 23.37
C TYR A 196 -11.48 11.09 24.57
N GLY A 197 -11.26 9.79 24.37
CA GLY A 197 -10.93 8.85 25.43
C GLY A 197 -9.60 9.17 26.12
N LEU A 198 -8.56 9.46 25.33
CA LEU A 198 -7.24 9.84 25.85
C LEU A 198 -7.30 11.17 26.61
N SER A 199 -8.04 12.16 26.10
CA SER A 199 -8.26 13.41 26.82
C SER A 199 -8.95 13.20 28.17
N ARG A 200 -9.99 12.36 28.25
CA ARG A 200 -10.65 12.04 29.52
C ARG A 200 -9.70 11.38 30.54
N LEU A 201 -8.72 10.63 30.06
CA LEU A 201 -7.69 9.97 30.89
C LEU A 201 -6.53 10.91 31.30
N GLY A 202 -6.54 12.17 30.85
CA GLY A 202 -5.52 13.16 31.23
C GLY A 202 -4.40 13.34 30.20
N TYR A 203 -4.37 12.58 29.11
CA TYR A 203 -3.43 12.84 28.01
C TYR A 203 -3.84 14.13 27.27
N ARG A 204 -2.86 14.95 26.90
CA ARG A 204 -3.12 16.27 26.29
C ARG A 204 -2.39 16.50 24.96
N HIS A 205 -1.40 15.66 24.65
CA HIS A 205 -0.57 15.78 23.46
C HIS A 205 -0.64 14.48 22.66
N ALA A 206 -0.93 14.58 21.37
CA ALA A 206 -0.96 13.43 20.47
C ALA A 206 -0.30 13.73 19.12
N LEU A 207 0.30 12.71 18.53
CA LEU A 207 0.80 12.73 17.17
C LEU A 207 0.04 11.68 16.35
N LEU A 208 -0.67 12.11 15.31
CA LEU A 208 -1.35 11.24 14.36
C LEU A 208 -0.39 10.81 13.25
N ILE A 209 -0.35 9.52 12.95
CA ILE A 209 0.51 8.93 11.92
C ILE A 209 -0.35 8.22 10.86
N PRO A 210 -0.39 8.68 9.60
CA PRO A 210 -1.09 7.99 8.51
C PRO A 210 -0.31 6.74 8.08
N VAL A 211 -0.56 5.59 8.73
CA VAL A 211 0.32 4.41 8.61
C VAL A 211 0.01 3.49 7.42
N ALA A 212 -1.17 3.66 6.82
CA ALA A 212 -1.66 2.77 5.76
C ALA A 212 -1.61 3.38 4.34
N PHE A 213 -1.08 4.60 4.21
CA PHE A 213 -0.91 5.31 2.95
C PHE A 213 0.45 6.00 2.91
N THR A 214 1.01 6.15 1.70
CA THR A 214 2.38 6.64 1.49
C THR A 214 2.43 8.07 0.98
N LEU A 215 1.32 8.60 0.44
CA LEU A 215 1.19 9.94 -0.12
C LEU A 215 0.10 10.69 0.62
N ASP A 216 0.16 12.02 0.64
CA ASP A 216 -0.97 12.82 1.05
C ASP A 216 -2.17 12.62 0.10
N HIS A 217 -3.35 12.51 0.68
CA HIS A 217 -4.64 12.39 0.01
C HIS A 217 -5.71 13.17 0.81
N ILE A 218 -6.97 13.12 0.39
CA ILE A 218 -8.03 13.91 1.01
C ILE A 218 -8.15 13.60 2.52
N GLU A 219 -7.98 12.35 2.93
CA GLU A 219 -8.10 11.95 4.33
C GLU A 219 -6.91 12.42 5.18
N THR A 220 -5.71 12.62 4.64
CA THR A 220 -4.63 13.26 5.41
C THR A 220 -4.82 14.78 5.49
N LEU A 221 -5.13 15.43 4.38
CA LEU A 221 -5.15 16.89 4.29
C LEU A 221 -6.42 17.52 4.87
N TYR A 222 -7.54 16.80 4.85
CA TYR A 222 -8.80 17.29 5.37
C TYR A 222 -9.17 16.58 6.67
N GLU A 223 -9.34 15.26 6.65
CA GLU A 223 -9.81 14.51 7.82
C GLU A 223 -8.79 14.57 8.98
N MET A 224 -7.49 14.40 8.71
CA MET A 224 -6.50 14.52 9.79
C MET A 224 -6.18 15.97 10.15
N ASP A 225 -5.76 16.81 9.20
CA ASP A 225 -5.28 18.17 9.53
C ASP A 225 -6.39 19.14 9.99
N ILE A 226 -7.56 19.07 9.37
CA ILE A 226 -8.67 19.99 9.68
C ILE A 226 -9.59 19.36 10.73
N GLU A 227 -10.15 18.18 10.43
CA GLU A 227 -11.15 17.59 11.33
C GLU A 227 -10.51 17.06 12.62
N TYR A 228 -9.48 16.24 12.57
CA TYR A 228 -8.90 15.65 13.78
C TYR A 228 -7.98 16.58 14.56
N CYS A 229 -6.97 17.15 13.91
CA CYS A 229 -5.96 18.00 14.56
C CYS A 229 -6.54 19.34 15.03
N SER A 230 -7.59 19.85 14.38
CA SER A 230 -8.20 21.13 14.76
C SER A 230 -9.54 20.94 15.47
N GLU A 231 -10.57 20.43 14.80
CA GLU A 231 -11.92 20.43 15.37
C GLU A 231 -12.12 19.42 16.52
N VAL A 232 -11.76 18.15 16.29
CA VAL A 232 -11.92 17.09 17.28
C VAL A 232 -10.96 17.31 18.44
N ALA A 233 -9.71 17.70 18.18
CA ALA A 233 -8.74 18.04 19.22
C ALA A 233 -9.30 19.12 20.17
N ALA A 234 -9.85 20.21 19.62
CA ALA A 234 -10.44 21.29 20.40
C ALA A 234 -11.67 20.81 21.19
N LYS A 235 -12.59 20.06 20.56
CA LYS A 235 -13.79 19.51 21.22
C LYS A 235 -13.44 18.49 22.30
N ALA A 236 -12.39 17.71 22.10
CA ALA A 236 -11.90 16.72 23.05
C ALA A 236 -11.16 17.35 24.23
N GLY A 237 -10.71 18.61 24.12
CA GLY A 237 -9.88 19.26 25.14
C GLY A 237 -8.41 18.83 25.10
N MET A 238 -7.92 18.41 23.93
CA MET A 238 -6.49 18.20 23.69
C MET A 238 -5.78 19.55 23.61
N VAL A 239 -4.56 19.64 24.14
CA VAL A 239 -3.72 20.85 24.06
C VAL A 239 -3.04 20.92 22.71
N SER A 240 -2.52 19.80 22.23
CA SER A 240 -1.83 19.72 20.94
C SER A 240 -2.10 18.38 20.28
N VAL A 241 -2.60 18.41 19.04
CA VAL A 241 -2.68 17.25 18.17
C VAL A 241 -2.01 17.63 16.87
N ARG A 242 -0.97 16.88 16.50
CA ARG A 242 -0.17 17.11 15.29
C ARG A 242 -0.27 15.90 14.39
N ARG A 243 0.14 16.04 13.13
CA ARG A 243 0.23 14.95 12.17
C ARG A 243 1.66 14.81 11.68
N SER A 244 2.18 13.59 11.61
CA SER A 244 3.46 13.34 10.94
C SER A 244 3.33 13.52 9.43
N GLN A 245 4.33 14.08 8.77
CA GLN A 245 4.34 14.18 7.31
C GLN A 245 4.18 12.79 6.65
N SER A 246 3.43 12.76 5.54
CA SER A 246 3.38 11.60 4.65
C SER A 246 4.73 11.38 3.96
N LEU A 247 4.97 10.19 3.41
CA LEU A 247 6.26 9.85 2.80
C LEU A 247 6.49 10.65 1.50
N ASN A 248 5.43 10.89 0.72
CA ASN A 248 5.42 11.77 -0.44
C ASN A 248 6.62 11.52 -1.37
N GLY A 249 7.38 12.57 -1.69
CA GLY A 249 8.54 12.53 -2.57
C GLY A 249 9.86 12.23 -1.88
N ASP A 250 9.86 11.56 -0.72
CA ASP A 250 11.11 11.18 -0.02
C ASP A 250 12.03 10.39 -0.97
N PRO A 251 13.21 10.92 -1.32
CA PRO A 251 14.12 10.27 -2.25
C PRO A 251 14.61 8.90 -1.77
N ALA A 252 14.83 8.73 -0.47
CA ALA A 252 15.29 7.47 0.12
C ALA A 252 14.18 6.41 0.04
N PHE A 253 12.93 6.81 0.26
CA PHE A 253 11.79 5.94 0.06
C PHE A 253 11.67 5.50 -1.41
N GLY A 254 11.78 6.45 -2.35
CA GLY A 254 11.72 6.16 -3.78
C GLY A 254 12.85 5.25 -4.30
N GLN A 255 14.06 5.36 -3.72
CA GLN A 255 15.18 4.43 -3.98
C GLN A 255 14.88 3.04 -3.43
N GLY A 256 14.38 2.96 -2.18
CA GLY A 256 13.95 1.69 -1.60
C GLY A 256 12.87 0.98 -2.44
N LEU A 257 11.90 1.71 -2.99
CA LEU A 257 10.89 1.09 -3.88
C LEU A 257 11.51 0.46 -5.14
N ALA A 258 12.58 1.05 -5.70
CA ALA A 258 13.30 0.45 -6.82
C ALA A 258 14.06 -0.81 -6.39
N GLU A 259 14.71 -0.80 -5.22
CA GLU A 259 15.35 -1.99 -4.65
C GLU A 259 14.33 -3.12 -4.40
N LEU A 260 13.13 -2.80 -3.90
CA LEU A 260 12.06 -3.77 -3.71
C LEU A 260 11.63 -4.42 -5.02
N VAL A 261 11.56 -3.65 -6.11
CA VAL A 261 11.27 -4.18 -7.45
C VAL A 261 12.40 -5.07 -7.95
N LEU A 262 13.66 -4.67 -7.77
CA LEU A 262 14.81 -5.47 -8.15
C LEU A 262 14.86 -6.80 -7.39
N ASP A 263 14.65 -6.78 -6.08
CA ASP A 263 14.57 -7.99 -5.26
C ASP A 263 13.46 -8.92 -5.73
N HIS A 264 12.30 -8.37 -6.10
CA HIS A 264 11.20 -9.14 -6.67
C HIS A 264 11.56 -9.76 -8.02
N LEU A 265 12.20 -9.01 -8.91
CA LEU A 265 12.68 -9.51 -10.20
C LEU A 265 13.70 -10.65 -10.02
N ARG A 266 14.66 -10.49 -9.10
CA ARG A 266 15.70 -11.50 -8.80
C ARG A 266 15.16 -12.77 -8.15
N ARG A 267 14.13 -12.64 -7.30
CA ARG A 267 13.50 -13.80 -6.66
C ARG A 267 12.80 -14.71 -7.66
N GLY A 268 12.28 -14.16 -8.76
CA GLY A 268 11.55 -14.93 -9.77
C GLY A 268 10.25 -15.56 -9.24
N ASP A 269 9.67 -14.99 -8.17
CA ASP A 269 8.37 -15.41 -7.66
C ASP A 269 7.25 -14.63 -8.38
N PRO A 270 6.15 -15.28 -8.79
CA PRO A 270 5.07 -14.58 -9.48
C PRO A 270 4.22 -13.72 -8.52
N CYS A 271 4.21 -14.01 -7.22
CA CYS A 271 3.53 -13.24 -6.18
C CYS A 271 4.00 -13.68 -4.77
N SER A 272 3.54 -13.01 -3.70
CA SER A 272 3.80 -13.47 -2.34
C SER A 272 3.10 -14.80 -2.01
N LYS A 273 3.64 -15.57 -1.07
CA LYS A 273 3.00 -16.80 -0.57
C LYS A 273 1.61 -16.53 0.02
N GLN A 274 1.44 -15.40 0.71
CA GLN A 274 0.16 -15.00 1.30
C GLN A 274 -0.89 -14.64 0.24
N PHE A 275 -0.48 -14.15 -0.94
CA PHE A 275 -1.41 -13.90 -2.04
C PHE A 275 -2.17 -15.17 -2.43
N MET A 276 -1.52 -16.34 -2.39
CA MET A 276 -2.14 -17.61 -2.76
C MET A 276 -3.20 -18.08 -1.77
N LEU A 277 -3.15 -17.63 -0.52
CA LEU A 277 -4.17 -17.90 0.47
C LEU A 277 -5.35 -16.93 0.28
N ARG A 278 -6.54 -17.43 0.04
CA ARG A 278 -7.78 -16.63 0.08
C ARG A 278 -8.19 -16.37 1.53
N CYS A 279 -8.98 -15.32 1.75
CA CYS A 279 -9.74 -15.19 2.99
C CYS A 279 -10.50 -16.52 3.24
N PRO A 280 -10.47 -17.09 4.45
CA PRO A 280 -11.14 -18.36 4.77
C PRO A 280 -12.61 -18.41 4.35
N MET A 281 -13.33 -17.27 4.44
CA MET A 281 -14.75 -17.17 4.06
C MET A 281 -14.95 -16.42 2.73
N CYS A 282 -13.99 -16.47 1.82
CA CYS A 282 -14.06 -15.77 0.53
C CYS A 282 -15.19 -16.30 -0.36
N THR A 283 -16.13 -15.43 -0.73
CA THR A 283 -17.23 -15.74 -1.67
C THR A 283 -17.04 -15.14 -3.07
N ASN A 284 -16.00 -14.32 -3.29
CA ASN A 284 -15.78 -13.67 -4.58
C ASN A 284 -15.01 -14.62 -5.54
N PRO A 285 -15.61 -15.06 -6.66
CA PRO A 285 -14.94 -15.96 -7.61
C PRO A 285 -13.74 -15.32 -8.31
N SER A 286 -13.71 -13.98 -8.42
CA SER A 286 -12.59 -13.25 -9.03
C SER A 286 -11.28 -13.47 -8.27
N CYS A 287 -11.35 -13.62 -6.94
CA CYS A 287 -10.17 -13.93 -6.12
C CYS A 287 -9.51 -15.26 -6.53
N GLU A 288 -10.30 -16.26 -6.94
CA GLU A 288 -9.75 -17.54 -7.41
C GLU A 288 -9.12 -17.40 -8.78
N ARG A 289 -9.82 -16.72 -9.70
CA ARG A 289 -9.37 -16.50 -11.07
C ARG A 289 -8.04 -15.78 -11.11
N THR A 290 -7.88 -14.72 -10.31
CA THR A 290 -6.62 -13.98 -10.22
C THR A 290 -5.45 -14.82 -9.73
N ARG A 291 -5.69 -15.78 -8.82
CA ARG A 291 -4.66 -16.72 -8.35
C ARG A 291 -4.29 -17.74 -9.42
N LYS A 292 -5.26 -18.23 -10.18
CA LYS A 292 -5.01 -19.13 -11.32
C LYS A 292 -4.21 -18.41 -12.41
N PHE A 293 -4.60 -17.19 -12.74
CA PHE A 293 -3.89 -16.32 -13.68
C PHE A 293 -2.42 -16.16 -13.30
N ILE A 294 -2.13 -15.72 -12.08
CA ILE A 294 -0.75 -15.45 -11.67
C ILE A 294 0.09 -16.72 -11.52
N MET A 295 -0.53 -17.85 -11.17
CA MET A 295 0.16 -19.15 -11.11
C MET A 295 0.51 -19.69 -12.49
N ALA A 296 -0.30 -19.40 -13.52
CA ALA A 296 0.03 -19.76 -14.90
C ALA A 296 1.29 -19.01 -15.40
N GLN A 297 1.63 -17.87 -14.80
CA GLN A 297 2.84 -17.09 -15.12
C GLN A 297 4.11 -17.63 -14.46
N LYS A 298 4.00 -18.58 -13.50
CA LYS A 298 5.11 -18.97 -12.61
C LYS A 298 6.36 -19.45 -13.35
N GLU A 299 6.18 -20.32 -14.34
CA GLU A 299 7.30 -20.87 -15.12
C GLU A 299 7.95 -19.79 -15.98
N GLN A 300 7.15 -19.00 -16.70
CA GLN A 300 7.62 -17.88 -17.50
C GLN A 300 8.38 -16.84 -16.68
N VAL A 301 7.90 -16.50 -15.47
CA VAL A 301 8.61 -15.58 -14.55
C VAL A 301 9.97 -16.14 -14.15
N ARG A 302 10.05 -17.43 -13.83
CA ARG A 302 11.30 -18.09 -13.43
C ARG A 302 12.29 -18.19 -14.58
N ASP A 303 11.83 -18.56 -15.77
CA ASP A 303 12.65 -18.69 -16.96
C ASP A 303 13.20 -17.33 -17.38
N TRP A 304 12.33 -16.30 -17.38
CA TRP A 304 12.73 -14.91 -17.63
C TRP A 304 13.79 -14.44 -16.62
N THR A 305 13.56 -14.69 -15.32
CA THR A 305 14.51 -14.31 -14.26
C THR A 305 15.86 -15.01 -14.45
N THR A 306 15.84 -16.30 -14.77
CA THR A 306 17.06 -17.08 -15.00
C THR A 306 17.81 -16.58 -16.23
N LEU A 307 17.09 -16.22 -17.30
CA LEU A 307 17.69 -15.73 -18.53
C LEU A 307 18.38 -14.37 -18.34
N HIS A 308 17.74 -13.45 -17.62
CA HIS A 308 18.17 -12.04 -17.56
C HIS A 308 18.99 -11.69 -16.30
N LEU A 309 18.80 -12.39 -15.17
CA LEU A 309 19.35 -11.99 -13.86
C LEU A 309 20.27 -13.04 -13.19
N SER A 310 20.52 -14.20 -13.82
CA SER A 310 21.30 -15.29 -13.18
C SER A 310 22.82 -15.06 -13.12
N ASN A 311 23.34 -14.06 -13.83
CA ASN A 311 24.78 -13.74 -13.87
C ASN A 311 25.18 -12.55 -12.98
N SER A 312 24.23 -11.91 -12.30
CA SER A 312 24.50 -10.80 -11.39
C SER A 312 24.85 -11.39 -10.02
N GLU A 313 26.15 -11.43 -9.69
CA GLU A 313 26.68 -12.04 -8.46
C GLU A 313 25.84 -11.72 -7.23
N CYS A 314 25.41 -12.79 -6.57
CA CYS A 314 24.73 -12.79 -5.29
C CYS A 314 25.66 -12.19 -4.23
N VAL A 315 25.64 -10.86 -4.07
CA VAL A 315 26.21 -10.19 -2.91
C VAL A 315 25.25 -10.47 -1.75
N ARG A 316 25.64 -11.45 -0.94
CA ARG A 316 25.01 -11.84 0.34
C ARG A 316 25.10 -10.74 1.39
#